data_AF-A0A531LVY9-F1
#
_entry.id   AF-A0A531LVY9-F1
#
_cell.length_a   1.000
_cell.length_b   1.000
_cell.length_c   1.000
_cell.angle_alpha   90.00
_cell.angle_beta   90.00
_cell.angle_gamma   90.00
#
_symmetry.space_group_name_H-M   'P 1'
#
loop_
_entity.id
_entity.type
_entity.pdbx_description
1 polymer ?
#
loop_
_entity_poly.entity_id
_entity_poly.type
_entity_poly.pdbx_seq_one_letter_code
_entity_poly.pdbx_strand_id
1 'polypeptide(L)'
;PERYGVVSFDKAGGRALTIEEKPHRPKSNWAITGLYFYDNDVVDIASSIRPSKRGELEITAVNNIYLERGQLQVHQLGRGYAWLDTGTHDSLHEAASFVRTIEHRQGIKVACPEEIAFEQGWLTADKV
;
A
#
# COMPACT_ATOMS: atom_id res chain seq x y z
N PRO A 1 -0.95 -13.87 4.12
CA PRO A 1 -1.33 -12.47 4.48
C PRO A 1 -0.70 -11.97 5.79
N GLU A 2 -0.36 -12.88 6.70
CA GLU A 2 0.29 -12.70 8.00
C GLU A 2 1.62 -11.92 7.99
N ARG A 3 2.22 -11.71 6.81
CA ARG A 3 3.42 -10.86 6.64
C ARG A 3 3.11 -9.36 6.68
N TYR A 4 1.84 -8.96 6.59
CA TYR A 4 1.39 -7.58 6.43
C TYR A 4 0.27 -7.21 7.42
N GLY A 5 -0.12 -5.94 7.44
CA GLY A 5 -1.39 -5.52 8.02
C GLY A 5 -2.56 -6.12 7.24
N VAL A 6 -3.55 -6.69 7.95
CA VAL A 6 -4.70 -7.39 7.35
C VAL A 6 -5.99 -6.65 7.71
N VAL A 7 -6.80 -6.35 6.71
CA VAL A 7 -8.12 -5.71 6.87
C VAL A 7 -9.24 -6.72 6.68
N SER A 8 -10.23 -6.74 7.58
CA SER A 8 -11.47 -7.51 7.38
C SER A 8 -12.60 -6.60 6.91
N PHE A 9 -13.54 -7.16 6.17
CA PHE A 9 -14.72 -6.45 5.66
C PHE A 9 -16.00 -7.04 6.23
N ASP A 10 -17.07 -6.25 6.19
CA ASP A 10 -18.42 -6.75 6.46
C ASP A 10 -18.85 -7.81 5.44
N LYS A 11 -19.97 -8.49 5.73
CA LYS A 11 -20.50 -9.54 4.86
C LYS A 11 -20.90 -9.02 3.47
N ALA A 12 -21.22 -7.72 3.37
CA ALA A 12 -21.54 -7.06 2.11
C ALA A 12 -20.27 -6.70 1.30
N GLY A 13 -19.07 -6.78 1.91
CA GLY A 13 -17.77 -6.58 1.28
C GLY A 13 -17.33 -5.11 1.15
N GLY A 14 -18.15 -4.16 1.61
CA GLY A 14 -17.95 -2.73 1.33
C GLY A 14 -17.32 -1.93 2.46
N ARG A 15 -17.47 -2.38 3.72
CA ARG A 15 -17.00 -1.64 4.90
C ARG A 15 -15.91 -2.40 5.64
N ALA A 16 -14.77 -1.74 5.89
CA ALA A 16 -13.72 -2.28 6.76
C ALA A 16 -14.22 -2.40 8.21
N LEU A 17 -13.94 -3.54 8.85
CA LEU A 17 -14.36 -3.84 10.22
C LEU A 17 -13.19 -3.86 11.21
N THR A 18 -12.07 -4.46 10.83
CA THR A 18 -10.88 -4.57 11.70
C THR A 18 -9.61 -4.43 10.89
N ILE A 19 -8.55 -3.88 11.50
CA ILE A 19 -7.19 -3.95 10.97
C ILE A 19 -6.26 -4.53 12.02
N GLU A 20 -5.49 -5.54 11.63
CA GLU A 20 -4.54 -6.23 12.50
C GLU A 20 -3.15 -6.28 11.86
N GLU A 21 -2.11 -5.89 12.61
CA GLU A 21 -0.72 -5.95 12.14
C GLU A 21 -0.19 -7.38 12.29
N LYS A 22 0.23 -8.00 11.18
CA LYS A 22 0.86 -9.33 11.13
C LYS A 22 0.15 -10.37 12.03
N PRO A 23 -1.17 -10.59 11.87
CA PRO A 23 -1.92 -11.48 12.75
C PRO A 23 -1.49 -12.94 12.55
N HIS A 24 -1.30 -13.68 13.65
CA HIS A 24 -1.04 -15.13 13.61
C HIS A 24 -2.21 -15.92 12.99
N ARG A 25 -3.44 -15.41 13.14
CA ARG A 25 -4.66 -15.99 12.58
C ARG A 25 -5.42 -14.88 11.83
N PRO A 26 -5.07 -14.60 10.56
CA PRO A 26 -5.65 -13.50 9.81
C PRO A 26 -7.16 -13.71 9.60
N LYS A 27 -7.95 -12.65 9.82
CA LYS A 27 -9.42 -12.67 9.63
C LYS A 27 -9.86 -12.59 8.17
N SER A 28 -8.95 -12.27 7.26
CA SER A 28 -9.19 -12.20 5.82
C SER A 28 -7.89 -12.45 5.04
N ASN A 29 -8.00 -12.52 3.71
CA ASN A 29 -6.84 -12.57 2.81
C ASN A 29 -6.44 -11.19 2.23
N TRP A 30 -7.07 -10.10 2.70
CA TRP A 30 -6.80 -8.75 2.21
C TRP A 30 -5.67 -8.10 3.01
N ALA A 31 -4.49 -8.01 2.39
CA ALA A 31 -3.38 -7.24 2.91
C ALA A 31 -3.56 -5.74 2.63
N ILE A 32 -3.18 -4.90 3.58
CA ILE A 32 -3.05 -3.47 3.38
C ILE A 32 -1.71 -3.21 2.70
N THR A 33 -1.76 -2.64 1.51
CA THR A 33 -0.58 -2.28 0.72
C THR A 33 0.15 -1.08 1.31
N GLY A 34 1.40 -0.85 0.91
CA GLY A 34 2.23 0.28 1.37
C GLY A 34 1.88 1.65 0.77
N LEU A 35 0.61 1.92 0.48
CA LEU A 35 0.13 3.20 -0.05
C LEU A 35 -1.01 3.72 0.84
N TYR A 36 -0.84 4.91 1.38
CA TYR A 36 -1.76 5.50 2.35
C TYR A 36 -2.01 6.98 2.01
N PHE A 37 -3.25 7.41 2.19
CA PHE A 37 -3.65 8.81 2.06
C PHE A 37 -4.24 9.24 3.39
N TYR A 38 -3.78 10.38 3.90
CA TYR A 38 -4.26 10.92 5.16
C TYR A 38 -4.54 12.42 5.03
N ASP A 39 -5.46 12.90 5.85
CA ASP A 39 -5.58 14.33 6.14
C ASP A 39 -4.54 14.77 7.18
N ASN A 40 -4.59 16.03 7.60
CA ASN A 40 -3.57 16.61 8.47
C ASN A 40 -3.59 16.06 9.90
N ASP A 41 -4.70 15.46 10.35
CA ASP A 41 -4.83 14.85 11.69
C ASP A 41 -3.79 13.73 11.92
N VAL A 42 -3.25 13.15 10.84
CA VAL A 42 -2.25 12.07 10.91
C VAL A 42 -1.03 12.45 11.73
N VAL A 43 -0.64 13.73 11.77
CA VAL A 43 0.54 14.19 12.50
C VAL A 43 0.32 14.02 14.00
N ASP A 44 -0.81 14.51 14.51
CA ASP A 44 -1.18 14.40 15.92
C ASP A 44 -1.47 12.94 16.30
N ILE A 45 -2.16 12.20 15.42
CA ILE A 45 -2.41 10.77 15.59
C ILE A 45 -1.07 10.02 15.73
N ALA A 46 -0.14 10.21 14.79
CA ALA A 46 1.17 9.56 14.82
C ALA A 46 1.96 9.89 16.10
N SER A 47 1.92 11.15 16.55
CA SER A 47 2.59 11.58 17.78
C SER A 47 2.03 10.91 19.05
N SER A 48 0.76 10.49 19.03
CA SER A 48 0.08 9.87 20.18
C SER A 48 0.32 8.36 20.31
N ILE A 49 0.83 7.71 19.26
CA ILE A 49 0.99 6.25 19.20
C ILE A 49 2.14 5.81 20.09
N ARG A 50 1.95 4.65 20.75
CA ARG A 50 2.97 3.99 21.55
C ARG A 50 3.58 2.81 20.79
N PRO A 51 4.85 2.46 21.06
CA PRO A 51 5.48 1.30 20.45
C PRO A 51 4.67 0.01 20.67
N SER A 52 4.62 -0.84 19.65
CA SER A 52 3.98 -2.15 19.70
C SER A 52 4.78 -3.14 20.55
N LYS A 53 4.29 -4.38 20.67
CA LYS A 53 5.06 -5.49 21.29
C LYS A 53 6.39 -5.76 20.57
N ARG A 54 6.54 -5.32 19.32
CA ARG A 54 7.77 -5.41 18.53
C ARG A 54 8.72 -4.22 18.75
N GLY A 55 8.28 -3.21 19.51
CA GLY A 55 9.03 -1.97 19.73
C GLY A 55 8.92 -0.96 18.60
N GLU A 56 7.98 -1.15 17.65
CA GLU A 56 7.80 -0.29 16.48
C GLU A 56 6.57 0.63 16.64
N LEU A 57 6.63 1.84 16.08
CA LEU A 57 5.46 2.69 15.88
C LEU A 57 4.75 2.22 14.60
N GLU A 58 3.71 1.39 14.77
CA GLU A 58 3.07 0.70 13.66
C GLU A 58 2.12 1.64 12.90
N ILE A 59 2.23 1.69 11.57
CA ILE A 59 1.25 2.41 10.72
C ILE A 59 -0.17 1.86 10.91
N THR A 60 -0.31 0.57 11.25
CA THR A 60 -1.59 -0.05 11.61
C THR A 60 -2.24 0.60 12.83
N ALA A 61 -1.47 1.15 13.78
CA ALA A 61 -2.04 1.89 14.90
C ALA A 61 -2.65 3.23 14.45
N VAL A 62 -2.02 3.93 13.50
CA VAL A 62 -2.60 5.14 12.87
C VAL A 62 -3.92 4.77 12.19
N ASN A 63 -3.91 3.73 11.36
CA ASN A 63 -5.08 3.28 10.61
C ASN A 63 -6.24 2.87 11.52
N ASN A 64 -5.95 2.24 12.66
CA ASN A 64 -6.98 1.86 13.63
C ASN A 64 -7.66 3.07 14.26
N ILE A 65 -6.95 4.17 14.51
CA ILE A 65 -7.57 5.40 15.03
C ILE A 65 -8.55 5.99 13.99
N TYR A 66 -8.18 6.03 12.70
CA TYR A 66 -9.12 6.43 11.65
C TYR A 66 -10.31 5.47 11.52
N LEU A 67 -10.09 4.16 11.70
CA LEU A 67 -11.15 3.15 11.68
C LEU A 67 -12.14 3.35 12.84
N GLU A 68 -11.63 3.56 14.05
CA GLU A 68 -12.42 3.83 15.26
C GLU A 68 -13.26 5.11 15.13
N ARG A 69 -12.69 6.16 14.50
CA ARG A 69 -13.41 7.40 14.16
C ARG A 69 -14.42 7.24 13.02
N GLY A 70 -14.44 6.09 12.33
CA GLY A 70 -15.27 5.88 11.15
C GLY A 70 -14.85 6.71 9.93
N GLN A 71 -13.61 7.19 9.93
CA GLN A 71 -13.02 8.05 8.89
C GLN A 71 -12.08 7.28 7.94
N LEU A 72 -11.82 6.00 8.21
CA LEU A 72 -11.05 5.15 7.32
C LEU A 72 -11.89 4.69 6.12
N GLN A 73 -11.37 4.96 4.92
CA GLN A 73 -11.86 4.36 3.67
C GLN A 73 -10.83 3.36 3.15
N VAL A 74 -11.30 2.20 2.69
CA VAL A 74 -10.43 1.15 2.13
C VAL A 74 -10.83 0.89 0.69
N HIS A 75 -9.91 1.14 -0.23
CA HIS A 75 -10.09 0.86 -1.64
C HIS A 75 -9.49 -0.50 -2.00
N GLN A 76 -10.30 -1.39 -2.57
CA GLN A 76 -9.86 -2.72 -2.98
C GLN A 76 -9.17 -2.67 -4.34
N LEU A 77 -7.90 -3.04 -4.38
CA LEU A 77 -7.18 -3.30 -5.62
C LEU A 77 -7.56 -4.71 -6.11
N GLY A 78 -8.35 -4.77 -7.18
CA GLY A 78 -8.76 -6.04 -7.78
C GLY A 78 -7.58 -6.81 -8.37
N ARG A 79 -7.78 -8.10 -8.65
CA ARG A 79 -6.76 -9.04 -9.17
C ARG A 79 -6.08 -8.65 -10.50
N GLY A 80 -6.56 -7.59 -11.17
CA GLY A 80 -5.93 -7.04 -12.37
C GLY A 80 -4.72 -6.14 -12.06
N TYR A 81 -4.57 -5.72 -10.81
CA TYR A 81 -3.38 -5.00 -10.35
C TYR A 81 -2.31 -5.96 -9.87
N ALA A 82 -1.05 -5.63 -10.14
CA ALA A 82 0.10 -6.26 -9.50
C ALA A 82 0.59 -5.36 -8.35
N TRP A 83 0.48 -5.86 -7.12
CA TRP A 83 1.17 -5.29 -5.98
C TRP A 83 2.30 -6.24 -5.58
N LEU A 84 3.54 -5.76 -5.69
CA LEU A 84 4.74 -6.51 -5.41
C LEU A 84 5.56 -5.76 -4.35
N ASP A 85 6.06 -6.49 -3.37
CA ASP A 85 7.00 -6.00 -2.37
C ASP A 85 8.35 -6.70 -2.58
N THR A 86 9.45 -5.98 -2.44
CA THR A 86 10.81 -6.49 -2.74
C THR A 86 11.59 -6.84 -1.46
N GLY A 87 10.89 -7.21 -0.38
CA GLY A 87 11.48 -7.49 0.92
C GLY A 87 12.31 -8.78 1.03
N THR A 88 12.32 -9.65 0.01
CA THR A 88 13.19 -10.86 -0.05
C THR A 88 13.90 -10.97 -1.41
N HIS A 89 15.02 -11.70 -1.47
CA HIS A 89 15.76 -11.95 -2.71
C HIS A 89 14.87 -12.53 -3.83
N ASP A 90 14.04 -13.52 -3.50
CA ASP A 90 13.11 -14.13 -4.47
C ASP A 90 12.08 -13.11 -4.96
N SER A 91 11.44 -12.37 -4.05
CA SER A 91 10.43 -11.36 -4.41
C SER A 91 11.00 -10.22 -5.26
N LEU A 92 12.26 -9.83 -5.03
CA LEU A 92 12.97 -8.86 -5.85
C LEU A 92 13.20 -9.40 -7.27
N HIS A 93 13.61 -10.66 -7.41
CA HIS A 93 13.82 -11.29 -8.71
C HIS A 93 12.51 -11.42 -9.50
N GLU A 94 11.42 -11.80 -8.82
CA GLU A 94 10.08 -11.87 -9.40
C GLU A 94 9.60 -10.49 -9.88
N ALA A 95 9.75 -9.44 -9.05
CA ALA A 95 9.38 -8.08 -9.41
C ALA A 95 10.18 -7.55 -10.60
N ALA A 96 11.49 -7.77 -10.63
CA ALA A 96 12.33 -7.39 -11.75
C ALA A 96 11.92 -8.11 -13.05
N SER A 97 11.62 -9.41 -12.96
CA SER A 97 11.17 -10.21 -14.09
C SER A 97 9.80 -9.75 -14.62
N PHE A 98 8.89 -9.38 -13.71
CA PHE A 98 7.58 -8.82 -14.06
C PHE A 98 7.72 -7.53 -14.86
N VAL A 99 8.46 -6.55 -14.33
CA VAL A 99 8.68 -5.25 -15.01
C VAL A 99 9.36 -5.47 -16.36
N ARG A 100 10.44 -6.26 -16.41
CA ARG A 100 11.17 -6.55 -17.66
C ARG A 100 10.24 -7.13 -18.74
N THR A 101 9.34 -8.04 -18.36
CA THR A 101 8.44 -8.70 -19.31
C THR A 101 7.43 -7.70 -19.90
N ILE A 102 6.85 -6.83 -19.06
CA ILE A 102 5.92 -5.79 -19.50
C ILE A 102 6.62 -4.80 -20.43
N GLU A 103 7.77 -4.25 -20.02
CA GLU A 103 8.51 -3.28 -20.82
C GLU A 103 8.92 -3.86 -22.18
N HIS A 104 9.46 -5.09 -22.18
CA HIS A 104 9.91 -5.74 -23.41
C HIS A 104 8.75 -6.01 -24.38
N ARG A 105 7.57 -6.35 -23.86
CA ARG A 105 6.41 -6.69 -24.69
C ARG A 105 5.69 -5.44 -25.23
N GLN A 106 5.65 -4.36 -24.46
CA GLN A 106 4.90 -3.16 -24.81
C GLN A 106 5.76 -2.07 -25.46
N GLY A 107 7.09 -2.08 -25.27
CA GLY A 107 7.99 -1.06 -25.78
C GLY A 107 7.96 0.27 -25.01
N ILE A 108 7.32 0.29 -23.84
CA ILE A 108 7.26 1.43 -22.92
C ILE A 108 7.97 1.11 -21.61
N LYS A 109 8.42 2.14 -20.89
CA LYS A 109 9.07 2.00 -19.58
C LYS A 109 8.05 2.09 -18.46
N VAL A 110 8.22 1.28 -17.42
CA VAL A 110 7.37 1.36 -16.22
C VAL A 110 8.03 2.31 -15.23
N ALA A 111 7.28 3.29 -14.72
CA ALA A 111 7.72 4.24 -13.71
C ALA A 111 8.95 5.08 -14.11
N CYS A 112 9.01 5.56 -15.36
CA CYS A 112 9.98 6.53 -15.85
C CYS A 112 9.60 7.95 -15.39
N PRO A 113 10.31 8.58 -14.43
CA PRO A 113 9.90 9.87 -13.87
C PRO A 113 9.90 11.01 -14.89
N GLU A 114 10.83 10.99 -15.86
CA GLU A 114 10.94 12.00 -16.91
C GLU A 114 9.73 11.95 -17.86
N GLU A 115 9.31 10.75 -18.26
CA GLU A 115 8.12 10.52 -19.08
C GLU A 115 6.86 10.96 -18.33
N ILE A 116 6.70 10.53 -17.07
CA ILE A 116 5.56 10.94 -16.22
C ILE A 116 5.52 12.47 -16.07
N ALA A 117 6.65 13.11 -15.78
CA ALA A 117 6.73 14.56 -15.59
C ALA A 117 6.42 15.32 -16.89
N PHE A 118 6.86 14.81 -18.03
CA PHE A 118 6.52 15.37 -19.34
C PHE A 118 5.02 15.22 -19.65
N GLU A 119 4.44 14.03 -19.47
CA GLU A 119 3.00 13.78 -19.70
C GLU A 119 2.09 14.61 -18.77
N GLN A 120 2.52 14.82 -17.52
CA GLN A 120 1.82 15.67 -16.54
C GLN A 120 2.04 17.18 -16.78
N GLY A 121 2.87 17.56 -17.76
CA GLY A 121 3.17 18.95 -18.08
C GLY A 121 4.06 19.67 -17.06
N TRP A 122 4.77 18.93 -16.21
CA TRP A 122 5.79 19.48 -15.30
C TRP A 122 7.09 19.81 -16.03
N LEU A 123 7.39 19.07 -17.10
CA LEU A 123 8.51 19.30 -18.00
C LEU A 123 8.04 19.64 -19.41
N THR A 124 8.84 20.44 -20.10
CA THR A 124 8.72 20.73 -21.53
C THR A 124 9.68 19.84 -22.33
N ALA A 125 9.47 19.70 -23.64
CA ALA A 125 10.22 18.76 -24.48
C ALA A 125 11.73 19.06 -24.55
N ASP A 126 12.15 20.30 -24.33
CA ASP A 126 13.55 20.72 -24.24
C ASP A 126 14.23 20.32 -22.92
N LYS A 127 13.46 19.84 -21.94
CA LYS A 127 13.92 19.43 -20.60
C LYS A 127 13.81 17.92 -20.34
N VAL A 128 13.41 17.16 -21.35
CA VAL A 128 13.43 15.69 -21.37
C VAL A 128 14.71 15.24 -22.06
#